data_AF-A0A2G6EDR5-F1
#
_entry.id   AF-A0A2G6EDR5-F1
#
_cell.length_a   1.000
_cell.length_b   1.000
_cell.length_c   1.000
_cell.angle_alpha   90.00
_cell.angle_beta   90.00
_cell.angle_gamma   90.00
#
_symmetry.space_group_name_H-M   'P 1'
#
loop_
_entity.id
_entity.type
_entity.pdbx_description
1 polymer ?
#
loop_
_entity_poly.entity_id
_entity_poly.type
_entity_poly.pdbx_seq_one_letter_code
_entity_poly.pdbx_strand_id
1 'polypeptide(L)'
;MAISKKYLKTKPICKVSFTIPAELGANYKRANLVGTFNNWNEKSLKMKKLVKDGSFSLVVDLELDKEYEFKYLLDGKVWLTEKDADKQVTTHFGDSQNSVIKI
;
A
#
# COMPACT_ATOMS: atom_id res chain seq x y z
N MET A 1 -1.38 -5.03 -8.69
CA MET A 1 -1.77 -3.62 -8.52
C MET A 1 -0.56 -2.85 -9.04
N ALA A 2 -0.10 -1.71 -8.50
CA ALA A 2 1.21 -1.20 -8.92
C ALA A 2 1.92 -0.47 -7.78
N ILE A 3 3.23 -0.70 -7.68
CA ILE A 3 4.14 -0.04 -6.75
C ILE A 3 5.28 0.58 -7.54
N SER A 4 5.58 1.85 -7.28
CA SER A 4 6.73 2.55 -7.84
C SER A 4 7.57 3.17 -6.72
N LYS A 5 8.89 2.99 -6.80
CA LYS A 5 9.86 3.47 -5.81
C LYS A 5 10.69 4.60 -6.42
N LYS A 6 10.79 5.73 -5.71
CA LYS A 6 11.64 6.87 -6.08
C LYS A 6 12.54 7.26 -4.91
N TYR A 7 13.79 6.83 -5.00
CA TYR A 7 14.84 7.16 -4.04
C TYR A 7 15.22 8.64 -4.13
N LEU A 8 15.19 9.35 -3.01
CA LEU A 8 15.64 10.74 -2.95
C LEU A 8 17.16 10.78 -2.79
N LYS A 9 17.85 11.54 -3.66
CA LYS A 9 19.31 11.68 -3.59
C LYS A 9 19.80 12.47 -2.37
N THR A 10 18.92 13.27 -1.76
CA THR A 10 19.26 14.26 -0.72
C THR A 10 18.82 13.85 0.68
N LYS A 11 18.06 12.77 0.83
CA LYS A 11 17.52 12.29 2.11
C LYS A 11 17.51 10.76 2.11
N PRO A 12 17.67 10.10 3.27
CA PRO A 12 17.56 8.65 3.40
C PRO A 12 16.08 8.21 3.36
N ILE A 13 15.38 8.60 2.28
CA ILE A 13 13.94 8.39 2.09
C ILE A 13 13.70 7.93 0.66
N CYS A 14 12.84 6.94 0.50
CA CYS A 14 12.23 6.54 -0.75
C CYS A 14 10.76 6.96 -0.77
N LYS A 15 10.36 7.69 -1.81
CA LYS A 15 8.94 7.97 -2.08
C LYS A 15 8.34 6.76 -2.79
N VAL A 16 7.42 6.07 -2.14
CA VAL A 16 6.73 4.92 -2.70
C VAL A 16 5.32 5.29 -3.10
N SER A 17 4.99 5.13 -4.37
CA SER A 17 3.63 5.28 -4.89
C SER A 17 2.95 3.92 -4.93
N PHE A 18 1.82 3.81 -4.25
CA PHE A 18 0.94 2.66 -4.27
C PHE A 18 -0.29 2.99 -5.11
N THR A 19 -0.68 2.08 -6.00
CA THR A 19 -1.79 2.29 -6.94
C THR A 19 -2.69 1.07 -7.04
N ILE A 20 -4.00 1.29 -6.87
CA ILE A 20 -5.04 0.29 -7.16
C ILE A 20 -5.64 0.63 -8.53
N PRO A 21 -5.61 -0.29 -9.51
CA PRO A 21 -6.04 -0.02 -10.87
C PRO A 21 -7.53 0.31 -10.93
N ALA A 22 -7.92 1.09 -11.94
CA ALA A 22 -9.28 1.54 -12.17
C ALA A 22 -10.33 0.42 -12.16
N GLU A 23 -10.04 -0.70 -12.84
CA GLU A 23 -10.94 -1.86 -12.94
C GLU A 23 -11.34 -2.40 -11.56
N LEU A 24 -10.38 -2.46 -10.64
CA LEU A 24 -10.62 -2.88 -9.27
C LEU A 24 -11.24 -1.75 -8.46
N GLY A 25 -10.70 -0.53 -8.57
CA GLY A 25 -11.15 0.65 -7.83
C GLY A 25 -12.56 1.13 -8.17
N ALA A 26 -13.10 0.77 -9.34
CA ALA A 26 -14.47 1.07 -9.74
C ALA A 26 -15.50 0.45 -8.78
N ASN A 27 -15.20 -0.72 -8.21
CA ASN A 27 -16.09 -1.45 -7.31
C ASN A 27 -16.15 -0.89 -5.88
N TYR A 28 -15.31 0.10 -5.56
CA TYR A 28 -15.16 0.60 -4.19
C TYR A 28 -15.21 2.12 -4.10
N LYS A 29 -15.70 2.62 -2.96
CA LYS A 29 -15.82 4.07 -2.71
C LYS A 29 -14.57 4.63 -2.03
N ARG A 30 -13.88 3.82 -1.23
CA ARG A 30 -12.72 4.21 -0.43
C ARG A 30 -11.65 3.12 -0.48
N ALA A 31 -10.40 3.56 -0.47
CA ALA A 31 -9.25 2.70 -0.30
C ALA A 31 -8.30 3.33 0.72
N ASN A 32 -7.75 2.49 1.59
CA ASN A 32 -6.78 2.87 2.60
C ASN A 32 -5.56 1.95 2.48
N LEU A 33 -4.37 2.50 2.71
CA LEU A 33 -3.14 1.73 2.84
C LEU A 33 -2.87 1.52 4.33
N VAL A 34 -2.58 0.29 4.73
CA VAL A 34 -2.41 -0.07 6.15
C VAL A 34 -1.17 -0.93 6.29
N GLY A 35 -0.28 -0.61 7.21
CA GLY A 35 0.97 -1.34 7.37
C GLY A 35 1.79 -0.92 8.59
N THR A 36 3.00 -1.47 8.70
CA THR A 36 3.86 -1.20 9.86
C THR A 36 4.24 0.29 9.98
N PHE A 37 4.45 0.99 8.86
CA PHE A 37 4.76 2.43 8.82
C PHE A 37 3.65 3.34 9.35
N ASN A 38 2.42 2.85 9.51
CA ASN A 38 1.33 3.60 10.13
C ASN A 38 0.72 2.88 11.34
N ASN A 39 1.48 1.98 11.97
CA ASN A 39 1.05 1.16 13.11
C ASN A 39 -0.26 0.41 12.84
N TRP A 40 -0.43 -0.09 11.62
CA TRP A 40 -1.64 -0.79 11.18
C TRP A 40 -2.94 0.03 11.34
N ASN A 41 -2.84 1.37 11.33
CA ASN A 41 -4.00 2.22 11.46
C ASN A 41 -4.82 2.27 10.15
N GLU A 42 -5.98 1.63 10.17
CA GLU A 42 -6.90 1.51 9.03
C GLU A 42 -7.41 2.86 8.48
N LYS A 43 -7.37 3.92 9.28
CA LYS A 43 -8.00 5.21 8.97
C LYS A 43 -7.00 6.30 8.59
N SER A 44 -5.72 6.15 8.91
CA SER A 44 -4.74 7.24 8.80
C SER A 44 -4.29 7.53 7.37
N LEU A 45 -4.19 6.52 6.50
CA LEU A 45 -3.63 6.66 5.16
C LEU A 45 -4.68 6.36 4.08
N LYS A 46 -5.57 7.32 3.84
CA LYS A 46 -6.58 7.24 2.79
C LYS A 46 -5.97 7.50 1.42
N MET A 47 -6.21 6.61 0.46
CA MET A 47 -5.79 6.77 -0.92
C MET A 47 -6.73 7.73 -1.67
N LYS A 48 -6.15 8.53 -2.58
CA LYS A 48 -6.90 9.46 -3.43
C LYS A 48 -7.46 8.70 -4.63
N LYS A 49 -8.78 8.78 -4.87
CA LYS A 49 -9.39 8.33 -6.12
C LYS A 49 -9.10 9.34 -7.21
N LEU A 50 -8.46 8.92 -8.30
CA LEU A 50 -8.11 9.77 -9.43
C LEU A 50 -9.34 9.98 -10.30
N VAL A 51 -9.66 11.24 -10.61
CA VAL A 51 -10.87 11.61 -11.38
C VAL A 51 -10.79 11.13 -12.83
N LYS A 52 -9.58 11.03 -13.39
CA LYS A 52 -9.35 10.70 -14.80
C LYS A 52 -9.73 9.26 -15.16
N ASP A 53 -9.37 8.31 -14.31
CA ASP A 53 -9.52 6.87 -14.60
C ASP A 53 -10.22 6.10 -13.47
N GLY A 54 -10.46 6.71 -12.30
CA GLY A 54 -11.09 6.04 -11.16
C GLY A 54 -10.15 5.14 -10.35
N SER A 55 -8.86 5.10 -10.68
CA SER A 55 -7.84 4.39 -9.88
C SER A 55 -7.66 5.04 -8.51
N PHE A 56 -7.12 4.29 -7.54
CA PHE A 56 -6.70 4.87 -6.26
C PHE A 56 -5.19 4.99 -6.21
N SER A 57 -4.66 6.11 -5.69
CA SER A 57 -3.22 6.31 -5.53
C SER A 57 -2.88 6.97 -4.20
N LEU A 58 -1.75 6.58 -3.61
CA LEU A 58 -1.16 7.19 -2.42
C LEU A 58 0.37 7.14 -2.52
N VAL A 59 1.04 8.21 -2.13
CA VAL A 59 2.49 8.24 -1.99
C VAL A 59 2.85 8.29 -0.51
N VAL A 60 3.75 7.42 -0.08
CA VAL A 60 4.30 7.37 1.27
C VAL A 60 5.81 7.52 1.21
N ASP A 61 6.36 8.34 2.10
CA ASP A 61 7.80 8.48 2.29
C ASP A 61 8.24 7.41 3.30
N LEU A 62 9.09 6.47 2.87
CA LEU A 62 9.61 5.38 3.69
C LEU A 62 11.12 5.48 3.82
N GLU A 63 11.65 5.15 5.00
CA GLU A 63 13.10 5.17 5.24
C GLU A 63 13.79 4.00 4.54
N LEU A 64 15.03 4.23 4.10
CA LEU A 64 15.88 3.24 3.43
C LEU A 64 16.33 2.13 4.37
N ASP A 65 16.76 1.01 3.77
CA ASP A 65 17.33 -0.17 4.45
C ASP A 65 16.36 -0.82 5.43
N LYS A 66 15.05 -0.74 5.12
CA LYS A 66 13.96 -1.29 5.95
C LYS A 66 12.98 -2.09 5.12
N GLU A 67 12.34 -3.05 5.78
CA GLU A 67 11.21 -3.80 5.23
C GLU A 67 9.93 -3.36 5.95
N TYR A 68 8.85 -3.17 5.19
CA TYR A 68 7.55 -2.80 5.73
C TYR A 68 6.48 -3.78 5.26
N GLU A 69 5.68 -4.26 6.19
CA GLU A 69 4.49 -5.05 5.88
C GLU A 69 3.30 -4.13 5.67
N PHE A 70 2.44 -4.46 4.70
CA PHE A 70 1.25 -3.69 4.38
C PHE A 70 0.16 -4.52 3.68
N LYS A 71 -1.04 -3.96 3.66
CA LYS A 71 -2.22 -4.38 2.91
C LYS A 71 -3.03 -3.17 2.46
N TYR A 72 -3.89 -3.37 1.47
CA TYR A 72 -4.93 -2.42 1.10
C TYR A 72 -6.24 -2.77 1.80
N LEU A 73 -6.94 -1.76 2.33
CA LEU A 73 -8.25 -1.90 2.92
C LEU A 73 -9.28 -1.12 2.09
N LEU A 74 -10.18 -1.84 1.43
CA LEU A 74 -11.23 -1.28 0.59
C LEU A 74 -12.55 -1.21 1.33
N ASP A 75 -13.17 -0.03 1.27
CA ASP A 75 -14.42 0.33 1.97
C ASP A 75 -14.48 0.03 3.48
N GLY A 76 -13.32 -0.24 4.10
CA GLY A 76 -13.21 -0.64 5.50
C GLY A 76 -13.59 -2.09 5.77
N LYS A 77 -13.64 -2.95 4.74
CA LYS A 77 -14.11 -4.34 4.87
C LYS A 77 -13.27 -5.35 4.11
N VAL A 78 -12.77 -5.00 2.93
CA VAL A 78 -12.07 -5.93 2.06
C VAL A 78 -10.57 -5.69 2.15
N TRP A 79 -9.85 -6.70 2.62
CA TRP A 79 -8.40 -6.70 2.70
C TRP A 79 -7.80 -7.30 1.43
N LEU A 80 -6.88 -6.58 0.80
CA LEU A 80 -6.14 -7.06 -0.37
C LEU A 80 -4.64 -7.01 -0.12
N THR A 81 -3.95 -8.03 -0.61
CA THR A 81 -2.50 -8.08 -0.69
C THR A 81 -2.03 -7.61 -2.06
N GLU A 82 -0.88 -6.96 -2.11
CA GLU A 82 -0.15 -6.73 -3.34
C GLU A 82 0.49 -8.04 -3.82
N LYS A 83 0.23 -8.38 -5.09
CA LYS A 83 0.80 -9.57 -5.76
C LYS A 83 2.23 -9.33 -6.20
N ASP A 84 2.52 -8.09 -6.59
CA ASP A 84 3.82 -7.64 -7.09
C ASP A 84 4.69 -7.05 -5.97
N ALA A 85 4.45 -7.47 -4.71
CA ALA A 85 5.25 -7.06 -3.56
C ALA A 85 6.64 -7.72 -3.61
N ASP A 86 7.63 -7.13 -2.94
CA ASP A 86 8.98 -7.70 -2.91
C ASP A 86 9.02 -9.05 -2.18
N LYS A 87 8.14 -9.25 -1.20
CA LYS A 87 7.87 -10.54 -0.56
C LYS A 87 6.42 -10.64 -0.08
N GLN A 88 6.03 -11.85 0.30
CA GLN A 88 4.83 -12.11 1.10
C GLN A 88 5.23 -12.84 2.38
N VAL A 89 4.61 -12.47 3.51
CA VAL A 89 4.86 -13.10 4.81
C VAL A 89 3.55 -13.56 5.41
N THR A 90 3.52 -14.77 5.95
CA THR A 90 2.34 -15.28 6.66
C THR A 90 2.16 -14.49 7.95
N THR A 91 0.92 -14.05 8.20
CA THR A 91 0.55 -13.38 9.45
C THR A 91 0.70 -14.34 10.63
N HIS A 92 0.80 -13.80 11.84
CA HIS A 92 0.92 -14.59 13.06
C HIS A 92 -0.25 -15.58 13.27
N PHE A 93 -1.41 -15.28 12.69
CA PHE A 93 -2.61 -16.13 12.76
C PHE A 93 -2.58 -17.32 11.77
N GLY A 94 -1.65 -17.34 10.82
CA GLY A 94 -1.45 -18.47 9.90
C GLY A 94 -2.46 -18.58 8.76
N ASP A 95 -3.54 -17.80 8.78
CA ASP A 95 -4.66 -17.83 7.85
C ASP A 95 -4.59 -16.78 6.73
N SER A 96 -3.69 -15.81 6.88
CA SER A 96 -3.54 -14.68 5.97
C SER A 96 -2.06 -14.35 5.72
N GLN A 97 -1.78 -13.64 4.64
CA GLN A 97 -0.45 -13.13 4.30
C GLN A 97 -0.45 -11.62 4.22
N ASN A 98 0.66 -10.98 4.60
CA ASN A 98 0.93 -9.57 4.39
C ASN A 98 1.88 -9.39 3.19
N SER A 99 1.71 -8.29 2.46
CA SER A 99 2.69 -7.88 1.45
C SER A 99 3.85 -7.17 2.11
N VAL A 100 5.07 -7.41 1.64
CA VAL A 100 6.27 -6.74 2.15
C VAL A 100 6.88 -5.91 1.04
N ILE A 101 7.21 -4.66 1.38
CA ILE A 101 8.03 -3.79 0.54
C ILE A 101 9.37 -3.54 1.23
N LYS A 102 10.45 -3.74 0.48
CA LYS A 102 11.81 -3.42 0.87
C LYS A 102 12.21 -2.09 0.28
N ILE A 103 12.77 -1.23 1.10
CA ILE A 103 13.19 0.11 0.68
C ILE A 103 14.70 0.17 0.61
#